data_AF-A0A7H8QR93-F1
#
_entry.id   AF-A0A7H8QR93-F1
#
_cell.length_a   1.000
_cell.length_b   1.000
_cell.length_c   1.000
_cell.angle_alpha   90.00
_cell.angle_beta   90.00
_cell.angle_gamma   90.00
#
_symmetry.space_group_name_H-M   'P 1'
#
loop_
_entity.id
_entity.type
_entity.pdbx_description
1 polymer ?
#
loop_
_entity_poly.entity_id
_entity_poly.type
_entity_poly.pdbx_seq_one_letter_code
_entity_poly.pdbx_strand_id
1 'polypeptide(L)'
;MHSISLLATALTLLSSSNASRLLARDDTCSVIQQVTSTFYGYPDNSPPGAGIAYTQCGRDSAGGSGTFSDPVTFASASGEFDTCEVIYAPYLKKYLRYEDECTQCESDWNNGGTWHVDTWIGSSTEDGGQDQIDCEDQLTPDSQSIIRNPADDLEVDTTELYDNGSCNTGNTYTDYDTSTYCSS
;
A
#
# COMPACT_ATOMS: atom_id res chain seq x y z
N MET A 1 43.57 -40.87 -56.77
CA MET A 1 43.52 -40.89 -55.29
C MET A 1 44.05 -39.57 -54.77
N HIS A 2 43.26 -38.89 -53.92
CA HIS A 2 43.55 -37.66 -53.15
C HIS A 2 43.60 -36.35 -53.97
N SER A 3 43.01 -35.22 -53.59
CA SER A 3 42.21 -34.81 -52.43
C SER A 3 41.44 -33.54 -52.81
N ILE A 4 40.15 -33.43 -52.49
CA ILE A 4 39.41 -32.17 -52.56
C ILE A 4 39.47 -31.56 -51.14
N SER A 5 40.11 -30.42 -51.01
CA SER A 5 40.20 -29.66 -49.76
C SER A 5 38.98 -28.75 -49.63
N LEU A 6 38.06 -29.05 -48.71
CA LEU A 6 37.03 -28.10 -48.29
C LEU A 6 37.63 -27.12 -47.27
N LEU A 7 37.66 -25.83 -47.60
CA LEU A 7 37.83 -24.76 -46.62
C LEU A 7 36.49 -24.49 -45.95
N ALA A 8 36.38 -24.77 -44.65
CA ALA A 8 35.28 -24.31 -43.83
C ALA A 8 35.60 -22.89 -43.32
N THR A 9 34.86 -21.88 -43.80
CA THR A 9 34.87 -20.53 -43.24
C THR A 9 34.06 -20.53 -41.94
N ALA A 10 34.74 -20.35 -40.81
CA ALA A 10 34.09 -20.18 -39.51
C ALA A 10 33.43 -18.79 -39.45
N LEU A 11 32.10 -18.76 -39.38
CA LEU A 11 31.31 -17.56 -39.13
C LEU A 11 31.27 -17.31 -37.62
N THR A 12 32.05 -16.34 -37.14
CA THR A 12 31.99 -15.89 -35.74
C THR A 12 30.73 -15.07 -35.54
N LEU A 13 29.72 -15.63 -34.86
CA LEU A 13 28.59 -14.88 -34.33
C LEU A 13 29.07 -13.99 -33.17
N LEU A 14 29.00 -12.67 -33.34
CA LEU A 14 29.08 -11.72 -32.24
C LEU A 14 27.73 -11.73 -31.52
N SER A 15 27.67 -12.40 -30.37
CA SER A 15 26.52 -12.31 -29.47
C SER A 15 26.56 -10.94 -28.76
N SER A 16 25.77 -9.99 -29.21
CA SER A 16 25.49 -8.75 -28.47
C SER A 16 24.70 -9.11 -27.21
N SER A 17 25.38 -9.05 -26.06
CA SER A 17 24.74 -9.21 -24.75
C SER A 17 23.97 -7.92 -24.46
N ASN A 18 22.66 -7.93 -24.66
CA ASN A 18 21.78 -6.93 -24.07
C ASN A 18 21.77 -7.15 -22.56
N ALA A 19 22.65 -6.44 -21.85
CA ALA A 19 22.54 -6.31 -20.40
C ALA A 19 21.29 -5.47 -20.11
N SER A 20 20.17 -6.14 -19.86
CA SER A 20 19.00 -5.52 -19.23
C SER A 20 19.46 -4.92 -17.91
N ARG A 21 19.49 -3.58 -17.83
CA ARG A 21 19.64 -2.89 -16.56
C ARG A 21 18.33 -3.12 -15.80
N LEU A 22 18.32 -4.05 -14.84
CA LEU A 22 17.34 -3.96 -13.76
C LEU A 22 17.59 -2.61 -13.08
N LEU A 23 16.61 -1.72 -13.13
CA LEU A 23 16.58 -0.58 -12.21
C LEU A 23 16.43 -1.19 -10.82
N ALA A 24 17.46 -1.06 -9.98
CA ALA A 24 17.32 -1.36 -8.56
C ALA A 24 16.23 -0.42 -8.03
N ARG A 25 15.17 -0.99 -7.43
CA ARG A 25 14.18 -0.20 -6.71
C ARG A 25 14.93 0.50 -5.57
N ASP A 26 14.68 1.79 -5.40
CA ASP A 26 15.21 2.53 -4.27
C ASP A 26 14.41 2.09 -3.03
N ASP A 27 14.83 0.98 -2.40
CA ASP A 27 14.24 0.44 -1.17
C ASP A 27 14.64 1.29 0.06
N THR A 28 15.03 2.55 -0.16
CA THR A 28 15.30 3.47 0.94
C THR A 28 14.00 3.96 1.56
N CYS A 29 14.01 4.02 2.90
CA CYS A 29 12.93 4.62 3.65
C CYS A 29 12.73 6.08 3.21
N SER A 30 11.49 6.47 2.98
CA SER A 30 11.16 7.85 2.61
C SER A 30 9.87 8.34 3.27
N VAL A 31 9.84 9.64 3.57
CA VAL A 31 8.67 10.32 4.11
C VAL A 31 7.90 10.97 2.96
N ILE A 32 6.64 10.59 2.81
CA ILE A 32 5.69 11.29 1.92
C ILE A 32 4.82 12.19 2.79
N GLN A 33 4.79 13.47 2.48
CA GLN A 33 4.03 14.48 3.22
C GLN A 33 2.78 14.90 2.44
N GLN A 34 1.82 15.52 3.12
CA GLN A 34 0.59 16.07 2.54
C GLN A 34 -0.27 15.02 1.82
N VAL A 35 -0.35 13.83 2.40
CA VAL A 35 -1.20 12.74 1.94
C VAL A 35 -2.63 13.00 2.40
N THR A 36 -3.59 12.96 1.49
CA THR A 36 -5.01 12.86 1.83
C THR A 36 -5.22 11.48 2.45
N SER A 37 -5.69 11.45 3.69
CA SER A 37 -5.95 10.21 4.41
C SER A 37 -7.43 10.12 4.71
N THR A 38 -8.10 9.14 4.12
CA THR A 38 -9.51 8.84 4.39
C THR A 38 -9.65 7.40 4.85
N PHE A 39 -10.89 7.00 5.09
CA PHE A 39 -11.23 5.69 5.61
C PHE A 39 -12.43 5.15 4.85
N TYR A 40 -12.47 3.82 4.72
CA TYR A 40 -13.57 3.09 4.11
C TYR A 40 -13.82 1.78 4.87
N GLY A 41 -14.93 1.14 4.57
CA GLY A 41 -15.41 -0.01 5.30
C GLY A 41 -16.25 -0.97 4.47
N TYR A 42 -16.80 -1.96 5.16
CA TYR A 42 -17.68 -2.95 4.56
C TYR A 42 -18.91 -2.32 3.85
N PRO A 43 -19.58 -1.29 4.42
CA PRO A 43 -20.83 -0.78 3.86
C PRO A 43 -20.64 -0.03 2.54
N ASP A 44 -19.51 0.65 2.36
CA ASP A 44 -19.26 1.58 1.25
C ASP A 44 -18.18 1.09 0.27
N ASN A 45 -17.48 0.00 0.59
CA ASN A 45 -16.74 -0.76 -0.40
C ASN A 45 -17.66 -1.17 -1.57
N SER A 46 -17.11 -1.32 -2.78
CA SER A 46 -17.90 -1.42 -4.02
C SER A 46 -17.57 -2.69 -4.81
N PRO A 47 -18.44 -3.73 -4.80
CA PRO A 47 -19.70 -3.83 -4.03
C PRO A 47 -19.47 -3.98 -2.51
N PRO A 48 -20.50 -3.72 -1.67
CA PRO A 48 -20.38 -3.84 -0.23
C PRO A 48 -19.87 -5.22 0.19
N GLY A 49 -18.89 -5.24 1.07
CA GLY A 49 -18.09 -6.42 1.33
C GLY A 49 -16.66 -6.10 1.75
N ALA A 50 -15.93 -7.15 2.11
CA ALA A 50 -14.50 -7.04 2.39
C ALA A 50 -13.62 -7.37 1.18
N GLY A 51 -14.18 -7.60 -0.02
CA GLY A 51 -13.36 -7.96 -1.18
C GLY A 51 -12.33 -6.88 -1.53
N ILE A 52 -11.17 -7.31 -2.03
CA ILE A 52 -10.05 -6.41 -2.43
C ILE A 52 -9.67 -6.62 -3.90
N ALA A 53 -9.17 -5.56 -4.55
CA ALA A 53 -8.72 -5.62 -5.94
C ALA A 53 -7.53 -6.57 -6.19
N TYR A 54 -6.59 -6.67 -5.24
CA TYR A 54 -5.31 -7.35 -5.44
C TYR A 54 -5.11 -8.55 -4.50
N THR A 55 -5.59 -9.70 -4.94
CA THR A 55 -5.52 -10.95 -4.16
C THR A 55 -4.15 -11.65 -4.17
N GLN A 56 -3.23 -11.20 -5.03
CA GLN A 56 -1.87 -11.75 -5.14
C GLN A 56 -1.01 -11.49 -3.89
N CYS A 57 -1.47 -10.68 -2.94
CA CYS A 57 -0.80 -10.39 -1.68
C CYS A 57 -1.02 -11.46 -0.59
N GLY A 58 -1.74 -12.54 -0.92
CA GLY A 58 -1.91 -13.71 -0.05
C GLY A 58 -3.19 -13.73 0.79
N ARG A 59 -4.11 -12.79 0.55
CA ARG A 59 -5.48 -12.77 1.08
C ARG A 59 -6.44 -12.25 0.00
N ASP A 60 -7.74 -12.46 0.20
CA ASP A 60 -8.80 -12.03 -0.71
C ASP A 60 -9.81 -11.07 -0.07
N SER A 61 -9.56 -10.70 1.19
CA SER A 61 -10.41 -9.82 1.97
C SER A 61 -9.60 -8.75 2.70
N ALA A 62 -10.16 -7.55 2.82
CA ALA A 62 -9.61 -6.42 3.55
C ALA A 62 -9.57 -6.71 5.05
N GLY A 63 -8.59 -6.13 5.74
CA GLY A 63 -8.43 -6.27 7.18
C GLY A 63 -6.98 -6.18 7.61
N GLY A 64 -6.65 -6.83 8.73
CA GLY A 64 -5.32 -6.85 9.33
C GLY A 64 -5.25 -6.10 10.65
N SER A 65 -4.31 -6.49 11.49
CA SER A 65 -4.06 -5.89 12.81
C SER A 65 -3.25 -4.60 12.77
N GLY A 66 -2.55 -4.34 11.66
CA GLY A 66 -1.66 -3.19 11.49
C GLY A 66 -0.22 -3.45 11.90
N THR A 67 0.17 -4.70 12.15
CA THR A 67 1.57 -5.10 12.32
C THR A 67 2.26 -5.23 10.96
N PHE A 68 3.60 -5.22 10.90
CA PHE A 68 4.31 -5.38 9.63
C PHE A 68 3.98 -6.71 8.92
N SER A 69 3.80 -7.79 9.69
CA SER A 69 3.43 -9.11 9.16
C SER A 69 1.95 -9.25 8.81
N ASP A 70 1.10 -8.39 9.35
CA ASP A 70 -0.35 -8.37 9.13
C ASP A 70 -0.85 -6.92 9.03
N PRO A 71 -0.46 -6.22 7.94
CA PRO A 71 -0.78 -4.81 7.75
C PRO A 71 -2.27 -4.61 7.47
N VAL A 72 -2.79 -3.44 7.78
CA VAL A 72 -4.17 -3.06 7.42
C VAL A 72 -4.27 -2.82 5.92
N THR A 73 -5.31 -3.30 5.28
CA THR A 73 -5.59 -2.98 3.88
C THR A 73 -5.79 -1.48 3.68
N PHE A 74 -5.20 -0.92 2.63
CA PHE A 74 -5.62 0.39 2.12
C PHE A 74 -5.84 0.35 0.60
N ALA A 75 -6.71 1.25 0.17
CA ALA A 75 -6.99 1.54 -1.22
C ALA A 75 -6.27 2.83 -1.67
N SER A 76 -5.90 2.88 -2.95
CA SER A 76 -5.21 4.01 -3.58
C SER A 76 -5.46 4.03 -5.09
N ALA A 77 -4.74 4.89 -5.83
CA ALA A 77 -4.70 4.86 -7.29
C ALA A 77 -3.63 3.91 -7.86
N SER A 78 -3.92 3.32 -9.02
CA SER A 78 -2.97 2.54 -9.78
C SER A 78 -1.74 3.37 -10.19
N GLY A 79 -0.55 2.88 -9.85
CA GLY A 79 0.72 3.56 -10.13
C GLY A 79 1.13 4.61 -9.10
N GLU A 80 0.31 4.87 -8.09
CA GLU A 80 0.70 5.66 -6.91
C GLU A 80 1.58 4.82 -5.97
N PHE A 81 1.14 3.58 -5.71
CA PHE A 81 1.86 2.57 -4.93
C PHE A 81 2.10 1.29 -5.75
N ASP A 82 3.15 0.55 -5.41
CA ASP A 82 3.38 -0.78 -5.95
C ASP A 82 2.38 -1.76 -5.33
N THR A 83 1.78 -2.66 -6.12
CA THR A 83 0.86 -3.65 -5.57
C THR A 83 1.52 -4.48 -4.46
N CYS A 84 0.80 -4.69 -3.35
CA CYS A 84 1.27 -5.34 -2.12
C CYS A 84 2.35 -4.55 -1.35
N GLU A 85 2.62 -3.30 -1.70
CA GLU A 85 3.56 -2.46 -0.96
C GLU A 85 3.07 -2.23 0.47
N VAL A 86 4.01 -2.33 1.42
CA VAL A 86 3.78 -2.02 2.83
C VAL A 86 4.34 -0.64 3.13
N ILE A 87 3.48 0.22 3.66
CA ILE A 87 3.81 1.54 4.19
C ILE A 87 3.52 1.58 5.69
N TYR A 88 3.99 2.62 6.37
CA TYR A 88 3.61 2.90 7.75
C TYR A 88 2.87 4.24 7.82
N ALA A 89 1.76 4.27 8.56
CA ALA A 89 0.97 5.45 8.83
C ALA A 89 1.16 5.88 10.29
N PRO A 90 2.06 6.85 10.57
CA PRO A 90 2.28 7.37 11.92
C PRO A 90 1.00 7.84 12.62
N TYR A 91 0.06 8.40 11.86
CA TYR A 91 -1.25 8.83 12.36
C TYR A 91 -2.03 7.73 13.08
N LEU A 92 -1.85 6.47 12.66
CA LEU A 92 -2.55 5.32 13.22
C LEU A 92 -1.62 4.42 14.04
N LYS A 93 -0.30 4.64 13.97
CA LYS A 93 0.73 3.67 14.37
C LYS A 93 0.45 2.27 13.80
N LYS A 94 0.20 2.21 12.49
CA LYS A 94 -0.10 0.95 11.79
C LYS A 94 0.69 0.85 10.50
N TYR A 95 1.07 -0.36 10.16
CA TYR A 95 1.47 -0.71 8.80
C TYR A 95 0.23 -0.92 7.94
N LEU A 96 0.28 -0.38 6.72
CA LEU A 96 -0.78 -0.51 5.73
C LEU A 96 -0.23 -1.23 4.49
N ARG A 97 -1.05 -2.01 3.79
CA ARG A 97 -0.69 -2.68 2.53
C ARG A 97 -1.63 -2.32 1.40
N TYR A 98 -1.05 -1.95 0.26
CA TYR A 98 -1.80 -1.58 -0.93
C TYR A 98 -2.41 -2.82 -1.58
N GLU A 99 -3.71 -3.00 -1.40
CA GLU A 99 -4.41 -4.21 -1.86
C GLU A 99 -5.71 -3.90 -2.58
N ASP A 100 -6.16 -2.65 -2.58
CA ASP A 100 -7.47 -2.29 -3.10
C ASP A 100 -7.42 -0.97 -3.90
N GLU A 101 -8.48 -0.65 -4.63
CA GLU A 101 -8.55 0.54 -5.49
C GLU A 101 -9.70 1.46 -5.06
N CYS A 102 -9.47 2.78 -5.10
CA CYS A 102 -10.51 3.78 -4.81
C CYS A 102 -10.68 4.78 -5.94
N THR A 103 -11.95 5.05 -6.32
CA THR A 103 -12.29 5.92 -7.46
C THR A 103 -11.85 7.37 -7.23
N GLN A 104 -12.00 7.88 -6.00
CA GLN A 104 -11.57 9.23 -5.67
C GLN A 104 -10.04 9.36 -5.72
N CYS A 105 -9.32 8.35 -5.22
CA CYS A 105 -7.86 8.29 -5.29
C CYS A 105 -7.36 8.32 -6.73
N GLU A 106 -7.97 7.52 -7.62
CA GLU A 106 -7.69 7.55 -9.07
C GLU A 106 -7.87 8.94 -9.67
N SER A 107 -8.95 9.63 -9.31
CA SER A 107 -9.19 11.00 -9.76
C SER A 107 -8.11 11.96 -9.24
N ASP A 108 -7.77 11.88 -7.95
CA ASP A 108 -6.80 12.76 -7.29
C ASP A 108 -5.38 12.57 -7.85
N TRP A 109 -5.01 11.32 -8.11
CA TRP A 109 -3.73 10.98 -8.72
C TRP A 109 -3.65 11.46 -10.17
N ASN A 110 -4.65 11.15 -10.99
CA ASN A 110 -4.66 11.51 -12.41
C ASN A 110 -4.80 13.03 -12.65
N ASN A 111 -5.37 13.78 -11.71
CA ASN A 111 -5.63 15.22 -11.83
C ASN A 111 -4.69 16.11 -11.01
N GLY A 112 -3.52 15.62 -10.61
CA GLY A 112 -2.57 16.45 -9.88
C GLY A 112 -1.43 15.72 -9.19
N GLY A 113 -1.43 14.39 -9.19
CA GLY A 113 -0.47 13.61 -8.42
C GLY A 113 -0.67 13.78 -6.92
N THR A 114 -1.91 14.04 -6.48
CA THR A 114 -2.24 14.14 -5.06
C THR A 114 -2.16 12.75 -4.45
N TRP A 115 -1.36 12.61 -3.40
CA TRP A 115 -1.27 11.37 -2.64
C TRP A 115 -2.56 11.14 -1.86
N HIS A 116 -3.17 9.97 -1.98
CA HIS A 116 -4.42 9.62 -1.33
C HIS A 116 -4.42 8.16 -0.85
N VAL A 117 -4.45 7.97 0.46
CA VAL A 117 -4.57 6.65 1.11
C VAL A 117 -5.94 6.53 1.77
N ASP A 118 -6.71 5.52 1.38
CA ASP A 118 -8.04 5.24 1.93
C ASP A 118 -7.99 3.94 2.75
N THR A 119 -8.07 4.04 4.08
CA THR A 119 -7.72 2.93 4.99
C THR A 119 -8.94 2.15 5.47
N TRP A 120 -8.87 0.81 5.39
CA TRP A 120 -9.93 -0.06 5.88
C TRP A 120 -10.06 -0.01 7.42
N ILE A 121 -11.27 0.18 7.95
CA ILE A 121 -11.45 0.37 9.41
C ILE A 121 -12.09 -0.79 10.19
N GLY A 122 -12.78 -1.70 9.50
CA GLY A 122 -13.75 -2.59 10.16
C GLY A 122 -13.52 -4.08 10.00
N SER A 123 -14.58 -4.85 10.23
CA SER A 123 -14.57 -6.31 10.15
C SER A 123 -14.67 -6.81 8.72
N SER A 124 -13.94 -7.88 8.39
CA SER A 124 -14.07 -8.57 7.10
C SER A 124 -15.37 -9.38 6.95
N THR A 125 -16.14 -9.55 8.04
CA THR A 125 -17.34 -10.41 8.04
C THR A 125 -18.61 -9.71 8.49
N GLU A 126 -18.52 -8.50 9.05
CA GLU A 126 -19.66 -7.78 9.60
C GLU A 126 -19.83 -6.43 8.90
N ASP A 127 -21.06 -6.16 8.48
CA ASP A 127 -21.48 -4.87 7.94
C ASP A 127 -21.92 -3.96 9.10
N GLY A 128 -21.09 -2.95 9.41
CA GLY A 128 -21.39 -1.97 10.46
C GLY A 128 -22.41 -0.90 10.06
N GLY A 129 -22.87 -0.90 8.81
CA GLY A 129 -23.83 0.07 8.27
C GLY A 129 -23.39 1.52 8.49
N GLN A 130 -24.36 2.39 8.79
CA GLN A 130 -24.11 3.82 8.97
C GLN A 130 -23.17 4.13 10.13
N ASP A 131 -23.14 3.31 11.18
CA ASP A 131 -22.24 3.56 12.33
C ASP A 131 -20.77 3.42 11.92
N GLN A 132 -20.48 2.56 10.94
CA GLN A 132 -19.13 2.42 10.37
C GLN A 132 -18.80 3.60 9.46
N ILE A 133 -19.73 4.04 8.61
CA ILE A 133 -19.56 5.24 7.77
C ILE A 133 -19.30 6.48 8.64
N ASP A 134 -20.08 6.67 9.71
CA ASP A 134 -19.89 7.79 10.63
C ASP A 134 -18.52 7.71 11.33
N CYS A 135 -17.95 6.51 11.49
CA CYS A 135 -16.61 6.32 12.03
C CYS A 135 -15.52 6.69 11.02
N GLU A 136 -15.70 6.36 9.74
CA GLU A 136 -14.81 6.76 8.65
C GLU A 136 -14.66 8.29 8.60
N ASP A 137 -15.80 8.99 8.66
CA ASP A 137 -15.86 10.45 8.70
C ASP A 137 -15.14 11.03 9.93
N GLN A 138 -15.30 10.41 11.10
CA GLN A 138 -14.68 10.87 12.35
C GLN A 138 -13.16 10.63 12.41
N LEU A 139 -12.67 9.58 11.77
CA LEU A 139 -11.25 9.25 11.73
C LEU A 139 -10.49 10.11 10.73
N THR A 140 -11.14 10.58 9.68
CA THR A 140 -10.57 11.37 8.58
C THR A 140 -9.97 12.70 9.08
N PRO A 141 -8.63 12.85 9.07
CA PRO A 141 -7.96 14.06 9.54
C PRO A 141 -7.72 15.08 8.40
N ASP A 142 -7.11 16.22 8.75
CA ASP A 142 -6.33 17.01 7.78
C ASP A 142 -5.18 16.16 7.18
N SER A 143 -4.53 16.63 6.12
CA SER A 143 -3.46 15.89 5.42
C SER A 143 -2.38 15.35 6.37
N GLN A 144 -1.98 14.09 6.19
CA GLN A 144 -1.00 13.38 7.02
C GLN A 144 0.31 13.10 6.28
N SER A 145 1.27 12.50 6.99
CA SER A 145 2.44 11.88 6.39
C SER A 145 2.36 10.36 6.44
N ILE A 146 2.99 9.69 5.49
CA ILE A 146 3.25 8.24 5.51
C ILE A 146 4.73 7.97 5.32
N ILE A 147 5.16 6.77 5.71
CA ILE A 147 6.52 6.27 5.53
C ILE A 147 6.50 5.13 4.53
N ARG A 148 7.18 5.29 3.40
CA ARG A 148 7.40 4.20 2.41
C ARG A 148 8.70 3.48 2.74
N ASN A 149 8.75 2.18 2.46
CA ASN A 149 9.83 1.27 2.85
C ASN A 149 10.23 1.43 4.34
N PRO A 150 9.26 1.38 5.29
CA PRO A 150 9.55 1.56 6.71
C PRO A 150 10.38 0.39 7.26
N ALA A 151 11.05 0.61 8.40
CA ALA A 151 11.54 -0.49 9.24
C ALA A 151 10.36 -1.40 9.66
N ASP A 152 10.62 -2.68 9.97
CA ASP A 152 9.59 -3.66 10.31
C ASP A 152 9.29 -3.76 11.82
N ASP A 153 9.93 -2.93 12.65
CA ASP A 153 9.88 -2.92 14.10
C ASP A 153 9.38 -1.60 14.72
N LEU A 154 8.69 -0.76 13.93
CA LEU A 154 8.08 0.47 14.42
C LEU A 154 6.99 0.17 15.45
N GLU A 155 6.70 1.15 16.31
CA GLU A 155 5.63 1.03 17.30
C GLU A 155 4.28 0.79 16.60
N VAL A 156 3.51 -0.18 17.10
CA VAL A 156 2.19 -0.52 16.53
C VAL A 156 1.12 -0.38 17.59
N ASP A 157 0.01 0.27 17.23
CA ASP A 157 -1.26 0.18 17.94
C ASP A 157 -2.17 -0.79 17.18
N THR A 158 -2.45 -1.95 17.76
CA THR A 158 -3.30 -2.99 17.14
C THR A 158 -4.79 -2.83 17.45
N THR A 159 -5.19 -1.75 18.12
CA THR A 159 -6.61 -1.49 18.40
C THR A 159 -7.37 -1.37 17.08
N GLU A 160 -8.50 -2.06 16.95
CA GLU A 160 -9.36 -1.97 15.76
C GLU A 160 -9.87 -0.53 15.61
N LEU A 161 -9.99 -0.02 14.38
CA LEU A 161 -10.47 1.36 14.17
C LEU A 161 -11.98 1.46 14.36
N TYR A 162 -12.70 0.42 13.92
CA TYR A 162 -14.11 0.21 14.19
C TYR A 162 -14.36 -1.22 14.69
N ASP A 163 -14.97 -1.34 15.87
CA ASP A 163 -15.37 -2.61 16.48
C ASP A 163 -16.82 -2.54 16.96
N ASN A 164 -17.73 -3.18 16.22
CA ASN A 164 -19.13 -3.41 16.62
C ASN A 164 -19.83 -2.15 17.18
N GLY A 165 -19.81 -1.06 16.40
CA GLY A 165 -20.40 0.23 16.76
C GLY A 165 -19.50 1.15 17.59
N SER A 166 -18.31 0.70 18.00
CA SER A 166 -17.31 1.53 18.68
C SER A 166 -16.33 2.10 17.65
N CYS A 167 -16.26 3.43 17.56
CA CYS A 167 -15.25 4.12 16.76
C CYS A 167 -14.07 4.58 17.63
N ASN A 168 -12.89 4.02 17.39
CA ASN A 168 -11.72 4.22 18.25
C ASN A 168 -10.89 5.45 17.83
N THR A 169 -11.52 6.63 17.81
CA THR A 169 -10.86 7.90 17.43
C THR A 169 -9.74 8.32 18.38
N GLY A 170 -9.74 7.82 19.62
CA GLY A 170 -8.66 8.04 20.60
C GLY A 170 -7.35 7.33 20.25
N ASN A 171 -7.35 6.45 19.26
CA ASN A 171 -6.20 5.68 18.77
C ASN A 171 -5.62 6.31 17.50
N THR A 172 -5.63 7.64 17.47
CA THR A 172 -5.03 8.46 16.44
C THR A 172 -3.96 9.35 17.06
N TYR A 173 -2.90 9.61 16.32
CA TYR A 173 -1.67 10.21 16.84
C TYR A 173 -1.24 11.34 15.92
N THR A 174 -1.27 12.58 16.39
CA THR A 174 -0.91 13.76 15.57
C THR A 174 0.46 14.36 15.91
N ASP A 175 1.03 13.97 17.06
CA ASP A 175 2.28 14.54 17.58
C ASP A 175 3.53 13.71 17.19
N TYR A 176 3.46 12.97 16.09
CA TYR A 176 4.59 12.16 15.59
C TYR A 176 5.67 13.03 14.92
N ASP A 177 6.94 12.63 15.06
CA ASP A 177 8.08 13.27 14.39
C ASP A 177 8.53 12.39 13.22
N THR A 178 8.32 12.87 11.99
CA THR A 178 8.67 12.09 10.79
C THR A 178 10.17 11.86 10.64
N SER A 179 11.02 12.67 11.28
CA SER A 179 12.48 12.55 11.19
C SER A 179 13.03 11.28 11.85
N THR A 180 12.23 10.60 12.70
CA THR A 180 12.66 9.41 13.45
C THR A 180 12.44 8.09 12.71
N TYR A 181 11.67 8.08 11.61
CA TYR A 181 11.28 6.83 10.95
C TYR A 181 12.27 6.34 9.88
N CYS A 182 13.03 7.24 9.26
CA CYS A 182 13.98 6.92 8.18
C CYS A 182 15.45 7.21 8.54
N SER A 183 15.79 7.28 9.83
CA SER A 183 17.11 7.73 10.30
C SER A 183 18.17 6.63 10.45
N SER A 184 17.92 5.42 9.94
CA SER A 184 18.80 4.25 10.03
C SER A 184 20.03 4.33 9.12
#